data_AF-A0A832ELZ4-F1
#
_entry.id   AF-A0A832ELZ4-F1
#
_cell.length_a   1.000
_cell.length_b   1.000
_cell.length_c   1.000
_cell.angle_alpha   90.00
_cell.angle_beta   90.00
_cell.angle_gamma   90.00
#
_symmetry.space_group_name_H-M   'P 1'
#
loop_
_entity.id
_entity.type
_entity.pdbx_description
1 polymer ?
#
loop_
_entity_poly.entity_id
_entity_poly.type
_entity_poly.pdbx_seq_one_letter_code
_entity_poly.pdbx_strand_id
1 'polypeptide(L)'
;MQDGLELLYVLGLRQRKGAELIACPTCGRIQVDLFTLVQDVRKKLAEEIALPIKVAVMGCVVNGPGECEGADVAIFAGDRRGIIYVQGQKVANVPEEQILDALLAECRKFQADVQAGRAKLGEKKVDILPPDPIGELGSGWEKVQREKNRALPVV
;
A
#
# COMPACT_ATOMS: atom_id res chain seq x y z
N MET A 1 -20.58 -5.97 -17.83
CA MET A 1 -20.88 -7.07 -16.87
C MET A 1 -19.78 -7.17 -15.79
N GLN A 2 -19.21 -6.03 -15.36
CA GLN A 2 -18.10 -5.99 -14.39
C GLN A 2 -18.60 -5.63 -12.99
N ASP A 3 -19.62 -4.77 -12.92
CA ASP A 3 -20.22 -4.28 -11.67
C ASP A 3 -20.88 -5.40 -10.84
N GLY A 4 -21.54 -6.35 -11.52
CA GLY A 4 -22.12 -7.52 -10.86
C GLY A 4 -21.08 -8.45 -10.23
N LEU A 5 -19.86 -8.49 -10.79
CA LEU A 5 -18.77 -9.27 -10.21
C LEU A 5 -18.18 -8.58 -8.98
N GLU A 6 -17.99 -7.26 -9.05
CA GLU A 6 -17.50 -6.46 -7.91
C GLU A 6 -18.45 -6.54 -6.71
N LEU A 7 -19.78 -6.53 -6.93
CA LEU A 7 -20.74 -6.73 -5.85
C LEU A 7 -20.55 -8.06 -5.13
N LEU A 8 -20.36 -9.15 -5.89
CA LEU A 8 -20.12 -10.48 -5.30
C LEU A 8 -18.79 -10.56 -4.56
N TYR A 9 -17.76 -9.85 -5.02
CA TYR A 9 -16.46 -9.78 -4.36
C TYR A 9 -16.53 -9.05 -3.03
N VAL A 10 -17.17 -7.88 -2.99
CA VAL A 10 -17.31 -7.07 -1.76
C VAL A 10 -18.17 -7.78 -0.71
N LEU A 11 -19.20 -8.51 -1.13
CA LEU A 11 -20.05 -9.30 -0.23
C LEU A 11 -19.42 -10.64 0.20
N GLY A 12 -18.23 -10.99 -0.30
CA GLY A 12 -17.58 -12.27 0.00
C GLY A 12 -18.30 -13.50 -0.60
N LEU A 13 -19.25 -13.30 -1.51
CA LEU A 13 -20.03 -14.37 -2.15
C LEU A 13 -19.27 -15.02 -3.31
N ARG A 14 -18.15 -14.43 -3.74
CA ARG A 14 -17.25 -14.99 -4.75
C ARG A 14 -15.82 -14.63 -4.40
N GLN A 15 -14.88 -15.56 -4.61
CA GLN A 15 -13.47 -15.25 -4.50
C GLN A 15 -13.03 -14.32 -5.63
N ARG A 16 -12.32 -13.24 -5.26
CA ARG A 16 -11.76 -12.28 -6.21
C ARG A 16 -10.72 -12.96 -7.10
N LYS A 17 -10.75 -12.61 -8.38
CA LYS A 17 -9.72 -12.99 -9.36
C LYS A 17 -9.03 -11.71 -9.82
N GLY A 18 -7.70 -11.71 -9.80
CA GLY A 18 -6.90 -10.51 -10.08
C GLY A 18 -6.89 -9.50 -8.92
N ALA A 19 -6.07 -8.47 -9.11
CA ALA A 19 -5.79 -7.48 -8.06
C ALA A 19 -7.05 -6.73 -7.59
N GLU A 20 -7.01 -6.31 -6.33
CA GLU A 20 -7.92 -5.34 -5.74
C GLU A 20 -7.20 -4.00 -5.62
N LEU A 21 -7.72 -2.97 -6.27
CA LEU A 21 -7.16 -1.62 -6.20
C LEU A 21 -7.98 -0.78 -5.23
N ILE A 22 -7.31 -0.30 -4.18
CA ILE A 22 -7.83 0.63 -3.19
C ILE A 22 -7.18 1.98 -3.49
N ALA A 23 -7.94 3.06 -3.64
CA ALA A 23 -7.39 4.38 -3.90
C ALA A 23 -8.03 5.42 -2.98
N CYS A 24 -7.24 6.41 -2.51
CA CYS A 24 -7.82 7.48 -1.70
C CYS A 24 -8.79 8.33 -2.54
N PRO A 25 -9.86 8.87 -1.94
CA PRO A 25 -10.68 9.86 -2.60
C PRO A 25 -9.85 11.10 -2.92
N THR A 26 -10.25 11.84 -3.95
CA THR A 26 -9.62 13.12 -4.26
C THR A 26 -9.83 14.11 -3.11
N CYS A 27 -8.77 14.67 -2.55
CA CYS A 27 -8.83 15.68 -1.49
C CYS A 27 -7.88 16.86 -1.76
N GLY A 28 -8.06 17.98 -1.06
CA GLY A 28 -7.24 19.20 -1.25
C GLY A 28 -5.78 19.08 -0.79
N ARG A 29 -5.36 17.91 -0.28
CA ARG A 29 -3.97 17.64 0.16
C ARG A 29 -3.17 16.86 -0.89
N ILE A 30 -3.78 16.57 -2.03
CA ILE A 30 -3.13 15.85 -3.12
C ILE A 30 -2.08 16.76 -3.75
N GLN A 31 -0.88 16.22 -3.89
CA GLN A 31 0.28 16.93 -4.45
C GLN A 31 0.76 16.34 -5.79
N VAL A 32 0.06 15.32 -6.29
CA VAL A 32 0.38 14.56 -7.51
C VAL A 32 -0.88 14.37 -8.35
N ASP A 33 -0.76 14.03 -9.63
CA ASP A 33 -1.93 13.63 -10.43
C ASP A 33 -2.39 12.21 -10.07
N LEU A 34 -3.08 12.11 -8.94
CA LEU A 34 -3.58 10.84 -8.40
C LEU A 34 -4.55 10.15 -9.36
N PHE A 35 -5.39 10.92 -10.06
CA PHE A 35 -6.41 10.35 -10.93
C PHE A 35 -5.76 9.58 -12.09
N THR A 36 -4.80 10.20 -12.77
CA THR A 36 -4.05 9.56 -13.86
C THR A 36 -3.27 8.35 -13.34
N LEU A 37 -2.56 8.50 -12.21
CA LEU A 37 -1.81 7.40 -11.60
C LEU A 37 -2.70 6.19 -11.29
N VAL A 38 -3.87 6.40 -10.68
CA VAL A 38 -4.81 5.32 -10.34
C VAL A 38 -5.34 4.62 -11.60
N GLN A 39 -5.63 5.35 -12.67
CA GLN A 39 -6.08 4.76 -13.93
C GLN A 39 -5.00 3.88 -14.57
N ASP A 40 -3.75 4.35 -14.58
CA ASP A 40 -2.63 3.61 -15.16
C ASP A 40 -2.30 2.37 -14.33
N VAL A 41 -2.29 2.50 -13.00
CA VAL A 41 -2.13 1.36 -12.09
C VAL A 41 -3.26 0.34 -12.31
N ARG A 42 -4.52 0.78 -12.41
CA ARG A 42 -5.67 -0.13 -12.63
C ARG A 42 -5.52 -0.95 -13.91
N LYS A 43 -5.12 -0.32 -15.02
CA LYS A 43 -4.93 -0.99 -16.31
C LYS A 43 -3.82 -2.05 -16.20
N LYS A 44 -2.67 -1.65 -15.66
CA LYS A 44 -1.50 -2.52 -15.54
C LYS A 44 -1.72 -3.70 -14.59
N LEU A 45 -2.38 -3.46 -13.46
CA LEU A 45 -2.76 -4.54 -12.54
C LEU A 45 -3.72 -5.55 -13.19
N ALA A 46 -4.67 -5.09 -13.98
CA ALA A 46 -5.61 -5.98 -14.69
C ALA A 46 -4.93 -6.84 -15.76
N GLU A 47 -3.86 -6.34 -16.39
CA GLU A 47 -3.10 -7.06 -17.43
C GLU A 47 -2.13 -8.09 -16.84
N GLU A 48 -1.51 -7.79 -15.69
CA GLU A 48 -0.31 -8.51 -15.24
C GLU A 48 -0.51 -9.31 -13.93
N ILE A 49 -1.52 -8.98 -13.13
CA ILE A 49 -1.73 -9.57 -11.80
C ILE A 49 -2.97 -10.46 -11.80
N ALA A 50 -2.75 -11.76 -11.65
CA ALA A 50 -3.80 -12.78 -11.63
C ALA A 50 -4.24 -13.15 -10.21
N LEU A 51 -3.39 -12.89 -9.20
CA LEU A 51 -3.70 -13.17 -7.81
C LEU A 51 -4.55 -12.06 -7.17
N PRO A 52 -5.35 -12.38 -6.13
CA PRO A 52 -6.15 -11.41 -5.39
C PRO A 52 -5.30 -10.56 -4.44
N ILE A 53 -4.30 -9.87 -4.98
CA ILE A 53 -3.39 -8.99 -4.25
C ILE A 53 -4.09 -7.65 -4.00
N LYS A 54 -4.03 -7.16 -2.76
CA LYS A 54 -4.55 -5.86 -2.39
C LYS A 54 -3.50 -4.78 -2.61
N VAL A 55 -3.76 -3.87 -3.54
CA VAL A 55 -2.87 -2.77 -3.90
C VAL A 55 -3.53 -1.45 -3.51
N ALA A 56 -2.87 -0.65 -2.68
CA ALA A 56 -3.38 0.64 -2.22
C ALA A 56 -2.59 1.81 -2.82
N VAL A 57 -3.28 2.81 -3.35
CA VAL A 57 -2.70 4.03 -3.94
C VAL A 57 -3.23 5.27 -3.24
N MET A 58 -2.38 5.92 -2.46
CA MET A 58 -2.73 7.08 -1.66
C MET A 58 -2.03 8.33 -2.17
N GLY A 59 -2.77 9.42 -2.36
CA GLY A 59 -2.25 10.70 -2.87
C GLY A 59 -1.67 11.63 -1.79
N CYS A 60 -1.51 11.15 -0.56
CA CYS A 60 -0.88 11.88 0.52
C CYS A 60 -0.31 10.90 1.57
N VAL A 61 0.74 11.33 2.26
CA VAL A 61 1.43 10.57 3.31
C VAL A 61 0.70 10.60 4.66
N VAL A 62 -0.14 11.61 4.91
CA VAL A 62 -0.70 11.90 6.24
C VAL A 62 -1.78 10.92 6.67
N ASN A 63 -2.78 10.67 5.81
CA ASN A 63 -3.90 9.77 6.13
C ASN A 63 -3.70 8.36 5.58
N GLY A 64 -2.68 8.18 4.74
CA GLY A 64 -2.46 6.95 4.00
C GLY A 64 -2.23 5.69 4.87
N PRO A 65 -1.43 5.72 5.95
CA PRO A 65 -1.10 4.51 6.71
C PRO A 65 -2.30 3.80 7.34
N GLY A 66 -3.31 4.54 7.82
CA GLY A 66 -4.53 3.96 8.38
C GLY A 66 -5.55 3.52 7.33
N GLU A 67 -5.60 4.19 6.17
CA GLU A 67 -6.53 3.85 5.08
C GLU A 67 -6.06 2.62 4.26
N CYS A 68 -4.78 2.25 4.38
CA CYS A 68 -4.16 1.12 3.67
C CYS A 68 -4.00 -0.14 4.54
N GLU A 69 -4.58 -0.17 5.75
CA GLU A 69 -4.39 -1.30 6.65
C GLU A 69 -4.85 -2.60 6.00
N GLY A 70 -3.96 -3.59 5.94
CA GLY A 70 -4.23 -4.87 5.28
C GLY A 70 -4.07 -4.88 3.74
N ALA A 71 -3.52 -3.82 3.14
CA ALA A 71 -2.99 -3.89 1.78
C ALA A 71 -1.69 -4.71 1.74
N ASP A 72 -1.52 -5.51 0.69
CA ASP A 72 -0.30 -6.28 0.47
C ASP A 72 0.82 -5.39 -0.08
N VAL A 73 0.46 -4.45 -0.96
CA VAL A 73 1.35 -3.44 -1.55
C VAL A 73 0.66 -2.09 -1.45
N ALA A 74 1.35 -1.06 -0.96
CA ALA A 74 0.82 0.28 -0.82
C ALA A 74 1.80 1.33 -1.34
N ILE A 75 1.29 2.39 -1.95
CA ILE A 75 2.07 3.56 -2.38
C ILE A 75 1.50 4.84 -1.77
N PHE A 76 2.38 5.63 -1.18
CA PHE A 76 2.11 6.99 -0.73
C PHE A 76 2.80 7.97 -1.67
N ALA A 77 2.02 8.58 -2.56
CA ALA A 77 2.49 9.59 -3.49
C ALA A 77 2.28 10.98 -2.88
N GLY A 78 3.37 11.74 -2.73
CA GLY A 78 3.35 13.09 -2.16
C GLY A 78 4.73 13.74 -2.28
N ASP A 79 4.79 15.06 -2.31
CA ASP A 79 6.04 15.81 -2.45
C ASP A 79 6.91 15.35 -3.65
N ARG A 80 6.28 15.09 -4.80
CA ARG A 80 6.91 14.59 -6.05
C ARG A 80 7.68 13.27 -5.91
N ARG A 81 7.36 12.49 -4.87
CA ARG A 81 7.95 11.17 -4.60
C ARG A 81 6.86 10.17 -4.24
N GLY A 82 7.21 8.89 -4.37
CA GLY A 82 6.38 7.77 -3.99
C GLY A 82 7.12 6.87 -3.01
N ILE A 83 6.51 6.60 -1.86
CA ILE A 83 7.02 5.64 -0.90
C ILE A 83 6.22 4.35 -1.02
N ILE A 84 6.89 3.25 -1.37
CA ILE A 84 6.28 1.94 -1.56
C ILE A 84 6.47 1.12 -0.28
N TYR A 85 5.38 0.49 0.15
CA TYR A 85 5.34 -0.46 1.23
C TYR A 85 4.87 -1.82 0.71
N VAL A 86 5.52 -2.88 1.15
CA VAL A 86 5.10 -4.27 0.89
C VAL A 86 4.96 -4.97 2.23
N GLN A 87 3.80 -5.52 2.51
CA GLN A 87 3.50 -6.18 3.80
C GLN A 87 3.86 -5.30 5.01
N GLY A 88 3.70 -3.99 4.89
CA GLY A 88 3.91 -3.00 5.97
C GLY A 88 5.34 -2.52 6.13
N GLN A 89 6.26 -3.04 5.34
CA GLN A 89 7.65 -2.61 5.34
C GLN A 89 7.91 -1.65 4.19
N LYS A 90 8.57 -0.54 4.48
CA LYS A 90 9.04 0.39 3.46
C LYS A 90 10.12 -0.29 2.63
N VAL A 91 9.87 -0.48 1.34
CA VAL A 91 10.80 -1.16 0.42
C VAL A 91 11.52 -0.20 -0.52
N ALA A 92 10.86 0.89 -0.92
CA ALA A 92 11.40 1.82 -1.88
C ALA A 92 10.91 3.26 -1.65
N ASN A 93 11.72 4.22 -2.08
CA ASN A 93 11.37 5.62 -2.21
C ASN A 93 11.84 6.07 -3.59
N VAL A 94 10.91 6.45 -4.46
CA VAL A 94 11.16 6.71 -5.88
C VAL A 94 10.60 8.08 -6.29
N PRO A 95 11.16 8.74 -7.30
CA PRO A 95 10.55 9.94 -7.88
C PRO A 95 9.20 9.62 -8.55
N GLU A 96 8.34 10.63 -8.68
CA GLU A 96 6.98 10.50 -9.22
C GLU A 96 6.91 9.74 -10.56
N GLU A 97 7.84 10.03 -11.47
CA GLU A 97 7.95 9.41 -12.79
C GLU A 97 8.22 7.90 -12.76
N GLN A 98 8.79 7.37 -11.67
CA GLN A 98 9.13 5.95 -11.51
C GLN A 98 8.12 5.21 -10.64
N ILE A 99 7.11 5.88 -10.09
CA ILE A 99 6.14 5.27 -9.16
C ILE A 99 5.43 4.09 -9.80
N LEU A 100 4.95 4.25 -11.02
CA LEU A 100 4.17 3.22 -11.71
C LEU A 100 5.01 1.96 -11.91
N ASP A 101 6.20 2.10 -12.48
CA ASP A 101 7.08 0.96 -12.78
C ASP A 101 7.55 0.26 -11.50
N ALA A 102 7.92 1.03 -10.48
CA ALA A 102 8.36 0.48 -9.19
C ALA A 102 7.23 -0.26 -8.48
N LEU A 103 6.00 0.28 -8.48
CA LEU A 103 4.83 -0.38 -7.90
C LEU A 103 4.55 -1.71 -8.60
N LEU A 104 4.58 -1.74 -9.93
CA LEU A 104 4.35 -2.95 -10.71
C LEU A 104 5.42 -4.01 -10.48
N ALA A 105 6.69 -3.59 -10.38
CA ALA A 105 7.79 -4.49 -10.05
C ALA A 105 7.56 -5.19 -8.70
N GLU A 106 7.16 -4.44 -7.67
CA GLU A 106 6.86 -5.00 -6.35
C GLU A 106 5.61 -5.90 -6.38
N CYS A 107 4.55 -5.53 -7.11
CA CYS A 107 3.37 -6.39 -7.29
C CYS A 107 3.71 -7.73 -7.98
N ARG A 108 4.54 -7.71 -9.03
CA ARG A 108 5.00 -8.92 -9.73
C ARG A 108 5.84 -9.81 -8.81
N LYS A 109 6.76 -9.19 -8.06
CA LYS A 109 7.60 -9.89 -7.09
C LYS A 109 6.76 -10.53 -5.99
N PHE A 110 5.80 -9.79 -5.44
CA PHE A 110 4.88 -10.32 -4.43
C PHE A 110 4.03 -11.47 -4.98
N GLN A 111 3.50 -11.35 -6.20
CA GLN A 111 2.80 -12.45 -6.87
C GLN A 111 3.66 -13.71 -6.99
N ALA A 112 4.91 -13.57 -7.43
CA ALA A 112 5.84 -14.69 -7.54
C ALA A 112 6.19 -15.30 -6.18
N ASP A 113 6.35 -14.48 -5.15
CA ASP A 113 6.61 -14.93 -3.78
C ASP A 113 5.43 -15.72 -3.20
N VAL A 114 4.19 -15.30 -3.49
CA VAL A 114 2.97 -16.02 -3.11
C VAL A 114 2.86 -17.35 -3.85
N GLN A 115 3.11 -17.37 -5.17
CA GLN A 115 3.09 -18.61 -5.96
C GLN A 115 4.16 -19.61 -5.51
N ALA A 116 5.33 -19.12 -5.08
CA ALA A 116 6.41 -19.93 -4.54
C ALA A 116 6.17 -20.39 -3.08
N GLY A 117 5.05 -20.00 -2.45
CA GLY A 117 4.74 -20.32 -1.06
C GLY A 117 5.58 -19.57 -0.02
N ARG A 118 6.32 -18.53 -0.42
CA ARG A 118 7.16 -17.70 0.45
C ARG A 118 6.38 -16.58 1.15
N ALA A 119 5.21 -16.21 0.61
CA ALA A 119 4.30 -15.21 1.17
C ALA A 119 2.86 -15.72 1.18
N LYS A 120 2.05 -15.22 2.10
CA LYS A 120 0.62 -15.54 2.20
C LYS A 120 -0.23 -14.31 1.94
N LEU A 121 -1.33 -14.48 1.20
CA LEU A 121 -2.32 -13.44 0.94
C LEU A 121 -3.14 -13.15 2.22
N GLY A 122 -3.24 -11.88 2.63
CA GLY A 122 -4.23 -11.42 3.60
C GLY A 122 -4.10 -11.88 5.07
N GLU A 123 -3.07 -12.64 5.45
CA GLU A 123 -2.92 -13.17 6.83
C GLU A 123 -2.27 -12.18 7.82
N LYS A 124 -1.63 -11.11 7.34
CA LYS A 124 -1.01 -10.11 8.22
C LYS A 124 -1.91 -8.90 8.36
N LYS A 125 -2.26 -8.57 9.60
CA LYS A 125 -2.66 -7.20 9.95
C LYS A 125 -1.42 -6.33 9.71
N VAL A 126 -1.45 -5.60 8.61
CA VAL A 126 -0.30 -4.82 8.16
C VAL A 126 -0.42 -3.42 8.77
N ASP A 127 0.24 -3.22 9.90
CA ASP A 127 0.38 -1.88 10.50
C ASP A 127 1.46 -1.10 9.72
N ILE A 128 1.02 -0.18 8.86
CA ILE A 128 1.93 0.71 8.16
C ILE A 128 2.33 1.83 9.11
N LEU A 129 3.62 1.95 9.41
CA LEU A 129 4.11 3.10 10.18
C LEU A 129 4.14 4.33 9.28
N PRO A 130 3.56 5.48 9.70
CA PRO A 130 3.66 6.73 8.95
C PRO A 130 5.12 7.05 8.69
N PRO A 131 5.53 7.30 7.44
CA PRO A 131 6.89 7.74 7.18
C PRO A 131 7.08 9.12 7.80
N ASP A 132 8.26 9.35 8.39
CA ASP A 132 8.59 10.61 9.03
C ASP A 132 8.37 11.80 8.07
N PRO A 133 7.74 12.90 8.54
CA PRO A 133 7.35 14.03 7.69
C PRO A 133 8.53 14.81 7.10
N ILE A 134 9.77 14.46 7.46
CA ILE A 134 10.98 15.17 7.07
C ILE A 134 12.00 14.14 6.62
N GLY A 135 12.60 14.36 5.44
CA GLY A 135 13.52 13.45 4.78
C GLY A 135 14.88 13.25 5.47
N GLU A 136 14.95 13.35 6.79
CA GLU A 136 16.13 13.01 7.58
C GLU A 136 15.80 11.88 8.56
N LEU A 137 16.67 10.87 8.55
CA LEU A 137 16.68 9.79 9.52
C LEU A 137 16.68 10.36 10.95
N GLY A 138 15.77 9.85 11.77
CA GLY A 138 15.98 9.75 13.22
C GLY A 138 15.87 11.05 14.00
N SER A 139 14.64 11.45 14.35
CA SER A 139 14.37 11.99 15.69
C SER A 139 12.86 12.17 15.89
N GLY A 140 12.19 11.14 16.39
CA GLY A 140 10.78 11.25 16.79
C GLY A 140 10.23 9.96 17.37
N TRP A 141 10.28 8.88 16.60
CA TRP A 141 9.64 7.61 16.98
C TRP A 141 10.48 6.72 17.91
N GLU A 142 11.82 6.84 17.89
CA GLU A 142 12.67 6.14 18.87
C GLU A 142 12.36 6.57 20.31
N LYS A 143 11.98 7.83 20.53
CA LYS A 143 11.56 8.32 21.86
C LYS A 143 10.22 7.72 22.28
N VAL A 144 9.25 7.62 21.36
CA VAL A 144 7.93 7.03 21.64
C VAL A 144 8.03 5.53 21.93
N GLN A 145 8.88 4.79 21.21
CA GLN A 145 9.16 3.37 21.52
C GLN A 145 9.89 3.19 22.86
N ARG A 146 10.82 4.09 23.22
CA ARG A 146 11.49 4.07 24.52
C ARG A 146 10.54 4.37 25.68
N GLU A 147 9.53 5.23 25.47
CA GLU A 147 8.51 5.53 26.48
C GLU A 147 7.49 4.39 26.66
N LYS A 148 7.03 3.75 25.57
CA LYS A 148 6.14 2.58 25.67
C LYS A 148 6.80 1.37 26.36
N ASN A 149 8.10 1.17 26.18
CA ASN A 149 8.84 0.07 26.83
C ASN A 149 9.25 0.36 28.28
N ARG A 150 9.02 1.58 28.79
CA ARG A 150 9.31 1.97 30.18
C ARG A 150 8.05 1.96 31.08
N ALA A 151 6.93 1.43 30.59
CA ALA A 151 5.64 1.44 31.27
C ALA A 151 5.14 0.04 31.70
N LEU A 152 6.05 -0.87 32.05
CA LEU A 152 5.74 -2.09 32.81
C LEU A 152 6.81 -2.31 33.88
N PRO A 153 6.59 -1.88 35.14
CA PRO A 153 7.20 -2.58 36.25
C PRO A 153 6.35 -3.82 36.55
N VAL A 154 6.98 -4.98 36.47
CA VAL A 154 6.60 -6.16 37.25
C VAL A 154 6.57 -5.76 38.72
N VAL A 155 5.37 -5.69 39.30
CA VAL A 155 5.07 -5.94 40.72
C VAL A 155 3.72 -6.64 40.80
#